data_AF-A0A839QUE8-F1
#
_entry.id   AF-A0A839QUE8-F1
#
_cell.length_a   1.000
_cell.length_b   1.000
_cell.length_c   1.000
_cell.angle_alpha   90.00
_cell.angle_beta   90.00
_cell.angle_gamma   90.00
#
_symmetry.space_group_name_H-M   'P 1'
#
loop_
_entity.id
_entity.type
_entity.pdbx_description
1 polymer ?
#
loop_
_entity_poly.entity_id
_entity_poly.type
_entity_poly.pdbx_seq_one_letter_code
_entity_poly.pdbx_strand_id
1 'polypeptide(L)'
;MSVMEHRLQLLLDAQRLDQLRKRAAEQGTSVSAVVRDAIDASFATDAVEVRAQAARELLALTASNDDSEPPVAAGEVESVRDEMDAELIAKADRW
;
A
#
# COMPACT_ATOMS: atom_id res chain seq x y z
N MET A 1 -9.84 -3.46 -21.47
CA MET A 1 -11.16 -3.42 -20.78
C MET A 1 -11.76 -4.80 -20.88
N SER A 2 -11.98 -5.49 -19.77
CA SER A 2 -12.66 -6.79 -19.79
C SER A 2 -14.13 -6.57 -20.07
N VAL A 3 -14.65 -7.16 -21.14
CA VAL A 3 -16.09 -7.17 -21.42
C VAL A 3 -16.75 -8.16 -20.47
N MET A 4 -17.94 -7.86 -19.96
CA MET A 4 -18.69 -8.76 -19.07
C MET A 4 -19.33 -9.89 -19.90
N GLU A 5 -18.62 -11.01 -20.05
CA GLU A 5 -19.02 -12.12 -20.93
C GLU A 5 -19.97 -13.13 -20.27
N HIS A 6 -19.97 -13.21 -18.94
CA HIS A 6 -20.78 -14.16 -18.18
C HIS A 6 -21.75 -13.46 -17.22
N ARG A 7 -23.02 -13.91 -17.22
CA ARG A 7 -24.07 -13.40 -16.34
C ARG A 7 -24.47 -14.43 -15.30
N LEU A 8 -24.36 -14.06 -14.03
CA LEU A 8 -24.82 -14.84 -12.89
C LEU A 8 -26.24 -14.40 -12.47
N GLN A 9 -27.08 -15.36 -12.08
CA GLN A 9 -28.37 -15.11 -11.44
C GLN A 9 -28.33 -15.70 -10.02
N LEU A 10 -28.71 -14.89 -9.02
CA LEU A 10 -28.69 -15.24 -7.61
C LEU A 10 -30.05 -14.97 -6.99
N LEU A 11 -30.52 -15.88 -6.15
CA LEU A 11 -31.72 -15.68 -5.33
C LEU A 11 -31.30 -15.10 -3.98
N LEU A 12 -31.96 -14.02 -3.57
CA LEU A 12 -31.72 -13.33 -2.32
C LEU A 12 -33.04 -13.19 -1.56
N ASP A 13 -32.97 -13.25 -0.23
CA ASP A 13 -34.09 -12.83 0.60
C ASP A 13 -34.29 -11.31 0.55
N ALA A 14 -35.46 -10.84 1.00
CA ALA A 14 -35.82 -9.44 0.96
C ALA A 14 -34.85 -8.56 1.76
N GLN A 15 -34.40 -9.03 2.94
CA GLN A 15 -33.51 -8.27 3.80
C GLN A 15 -32.16 -8.01 3.11
N ARG A 16 -31.55 -9.03 2.49
CA ARG A 16 -30.29 -8.90 1.76
C ARG A 16 -30.43 -7.98 0.55
N LEU A 17 -31.54 -8.09 -0.19
CA LEU A 17 -31.80 -7.20 -1.32
C LEU A 17 -31.91 -5.73 -0.88
N ASP A 18 -32.58 -5.46 0.23
CA ASP A 18 -32.72 -4.11 0.76
C ASP A 18 -31.39 -3.53 1.24
N GLN A 19 -30.55 -4.33 1.89
CA GLN A 19 -29.19 -3.93 2.26
C GLN A 19 -28.34 -3.55 1.04
N LEU A 20 -28.40 -4.34 -0.04
CA LEU A 20 -27.70 -4.04 -1.28
C LEU A 20 -28.20 -2.75 -1.93
N ARG A 21 -29.52 -2.54 -1.97
CA ARG A 21 -30.12 -1.31 -2.51
C ARG A 21 -29.72 -0.08 -1.72
N LYS A 22 -29.75 -0.15 -0.40
CA LYS A 22 -29.31 0.93 0.49
C LYS A 22 -27.86 1.30 0.21
N ARG A 23 -26.97 0.31 0.16
CA ARG A 23 -25.54 0.52 -0.11
C ARG A 23 -25.28 1.10 -1.50
N ALA A 24 -26.01 0.64 -2.51
CA ALA A 24 -25.93 1.19 -3.87
C ALA A 24 -26.37 2.66 -3.92
N ALA A 25 -27.45 3.02 -3.21
CA ALA A 25 -27.91 4.40 -3.10
C ALA A 25 -26.90 5.29 -2.37
N GLU A 26 -26.32 4.82 -1.26
CA GLU A 26 -25.28 5.54 -0.50
C GLU A 26 -24.02 5.81 -1.34
N GLN A 27 -23.68 4.89 -2.25
CA GLN A 27 -22.50 5.01 -3.12
C GLN A 27 -22.79 5.68 -4.47
N GLY A 28 -24.06 5.94 -4.80
CA GLY A 28 -24.46 6.44 -6.11
C GLY A 28 -24.18 5.45 -7.26
N THR A 29 -24.13 4.15 -6.97
CA THR A 29 -23.80 3.09 -7.95
C THR A 29 -24.98 2.14 -8.16
N SER A 30 -24.83 1.20 -9.09
CA SER A 30 -25.82 0.12 -9.27
C SER A 30 -25.62 -1.00 -8.25
N VAL A 31 -26.70 -1.72 -7.92
CA VAL A 31 -26.61 -2.95 -7.10
C VAL A 31 -25.60 -3.94 -7.69
N SER A 32 -25.56 -4.08 -9.01
CA SER A 32 -24.60 -4.95 -9.69
C SER A 32 -23.15 -4.52 -9.47
N ALA A 33 -22.87 -3.21 -9.37
CA ALA A 33 -21.53 -2.72 -9.05
C ALA A 33 -21.15 -3.08 -7.61
N VAL A 34 -22.05 -2.82 -6.65
CA VAL A 34 -21.84 -3.21 -5.24
C VAL A 34 -21.56 -4.70 -5.08
N VAL A 35 -22.30 -5.55 -5.80
CA VAL A 35 -22.09 -7.01 -5.76
C VAL A 35 -20.72 -7.39 -6.33
N ARG A 36 -20.29 -6.77 -7.45
CA ARG A 36 -18.95 -7.03 -8.00
C ARG A 36 -17.86 -6.58 -7.05
N ASP A 37 -17.96 -5.39 -6.48
CA ASP A 37 -16.97 -4.87 -5.53
C ASP A 37 -16.85 -5.79 -4.31
N ALA A 38 -17.98 -6.32 -3.81
CA ALA A 38 -17.98 -7.28 -2.71
C ALA A 38 -17.34 -8.62 -3.09
N ILE A 39 -17.56 -9.08 -4.33
CA ILE A 39 -16.91 -10.27 -4.88
C ILE A 39 -15.40 -10.04 -4.97
N ASP A 40 -14.96 -8.95 -5.59
CA ASP A 40 -13.55 -8.61 -5.75
C ASP A 40 -12.85 -8.50 -4.38
N ALA A 41 -13.51 -7.85 -3.39
CA ALA A 41 -13.02 -7.78 -2.03
C ALA A 41 -12.92 -9.15 -1.34
N SER A 42 -13.84 -10.08 -1.63
CA SER A 42 -13.80 -11.44 -1.08
C SER A 42 -12.64 -12.28 -1.63
N PHE A 43 -12.24 -12.02 -2.87
CA PHE A 43 -11.09 -12.67 -3.51
C PHE A 43 -9.76 -11.94 -3.24
N ALA A 44 -9.79 -10.77 -2.60
CA ALA A 44 -8.60 -10.06 -2.15
C ALA A 44 -7.80 -10.78 -1.04
N THR A 45 -8.07 -12.05 -0.75
CA THR A 45 -7.17 -12.93 0.02
C THR A 45 -5.81 -13.04 -0.68
N ASP A 46 -5.80 -12.93 -2.02
CA ASP A 46 -4.57 -12.73 -2.81
C ASP A 46 -3.78 -11.51 -2.35
N ALA A 47 -4.40 -10.45 -1.81
CA ALA A 47 -3.67 -9.28 -1.31
C ALA A 47 -2.87 -9.56 -0.03
N VAL A 48 -3.24 -10.59 0.76
CA VAL A 48 -2.42 -11.03 1.90
C VAL A 48 -1.21 -11.81 1.40
N GLU A 49 -1.42 -12.76 0.48
CA GLU A 49 -0.33 -13.54 -0.13
C GLU A 49 0.60 -12.66 -0.98
N VAL A 50 0.07 -11.71 -1.74
CA VAL A 50 0.84 -10.72 -2.53
C VAL A 50 1.63 -9.79 -1.61
N ARG A 51 1.06 -9.35 -0.48
CA ARG A 51 1.82 -8.56 0.51
C ARG A 51 2.91 -9.39 1.19
N ALA A 52 2.60 -10.63 1.55
CA ALA A 52 3.60 -11.55 2.12
C ALA A 52 4.73 -11.81 1.12
N GLN A 53 4.41 -11.95 -0.16
CA GLN A 53 5.37 -12.12 -1.23
C GLN A 53 6.24 -10.87 -1.43
N ALA A 54 5.65 -9.68 -1.50
CA ALA A 54 6.39 -8.42 -1.61
C ALA A 54 7.31 -8.20 -0.39
N ALA A 55 6.85 -8.57 0.82
CA ALA A 55 7.68 -8.50 2.02
C ALA A 55 8.87 -9.49 1.95
N ARG A 56 8.65 -10.71 1.45
CA ARG A 56 9.73 -11.69 1.23
C ARG A 56 10.77 -11.17 0.23
N GLU A 57 10.31 -10.56 -0.86
CA GLU A 57 11.19 -9.98 -1.88
C GLU A 57 12.00 -8.79 -1.33
N LEU A 58 11.37 -7.90 -0.56
CA LEU A 58 12.07 -6.81 0.11
C LEU A 58 13.14 -7.32 1.08
N LEU A 59 12.80 -8.32 1.91
CA LEU A 59 13.76 -8.91 2.85
C LEU A 59 14.92 -9.61 2.11
N ALA A 60 14.65 -10.27 0.99
CA ALA A 60 15.69 -10.88 0.17
C ALA A 60 16.67 -9.83 -0.40
N LEU A 61 16.19 -8.65 -0.79
CA LEU A 61 17.06 -7.54 -1.22
C LEU A 61 17.96 -7.04 -0.08
N THR A 62 17.47 -7.03 1.16
CA THR A 62 18.28 -6.65 2.32
C THR A 62 19.26 -7.73 2.77
N ALA A 63 18.99 -9.00 2.48
CA ALA A 63 19.90 -10.10 2.80
C ALA A 63 21.18 -10.09 1.95
N SER A 64 21.14 -9.42 0.79
CA SER A 64 22.30 -9.16 -0.08
C SER A 64 23.09 -7.90 0.26
N ASN A 65 22.70 -7.13 1.28
CA ASN A 65 23.61 -6.19 1.93
C ASN A 65 24.59 -7.00 2.78
N ASP A 66 25.52 -7.69 2.11
CA ASP A 66 26.79 -8.05 2.72
C ASP A 66 27.41 -6.74 3.21
N ASP A 67 27.94 -6.71 4.44
CA ASP A 67 28.49 -5.57 5.18
C ASP A 67 29.69 -4.90 4.45
N SER A 68 29.47 -4.46 3.22
CA SER A 68 30.40 -3.78 2.33
C SER A 68 30.15 -2.28 2.39
N GLU A 69 29.81 -1.76 3.57
CA GLU A 69 29.99 -0.34 3.81
C GLU A 69 31.52 -0.11 3.77
N PRO A 70 32.04 0.62 2.76
CA PRO A 70 33.47 0.88 2.71
C PRO A 70 33.89 1.55 4.02
N PRO A 71 35.04 1.17 4.60
CA PRO A 71 35.48 1.74 5.86
C PRO A 71 35.55 3.26 5.71
N VAL A 72 34.73 3.95 6.50
CA VAL A 72 34.70 5.41 6.53
C VAL A 72 36.08 5.91 6.96
N ALA A 73 36.63 6.88 6.24
CA ALA A 73 37.97 7.38 6.57
C ALA A 73 37.95 8.02 7.97
N ALA A 74 39.02 7.82 8.74
CA ALA A 74 39.13 8.43 10.06
C ALA A 74 39.01 9.96 9.93
N GLY A 75 38.04 10.55 10.62
CA GLY A 75 37.75 11.99 10.62
C GLY A 75 36.65 12.44 9.63
N GLU A 76 36.21 11.59 8.70
CA GLU A 76 35.18 11.95 7.72
C GLU A 76 33.81 12.19 8.38
N VAL A 77 33.47 11.37 9.39
CA VAL A 77 32.26 11.56 10.20
C VAL A 77 32.31 12.87 11.00
N GLU A 78 33.49 13.23 11.50
CA GLU A 78 33.69 14.46 12.27
C GLU A 78 33.57 15.69 11.36
N SER A 79 34.15 15.66 10.15
CA SER A 79 33.99 16.76 9.19
C SER A 79 32.54 16.95 8.76
N VAL A 80 31.80 15.86 8.50
CA VAL A 80 30.38 15.94 8.11
C VAL A 80 29.54 16.50 9.25
N ARG A 81 29.81 16.08 10.49
CA ARG A 81 29.12 16.63 11.67
C ARG A 81 29.38 18.12 11.83
N ASP A 82 30.64 18.54 11.73
CA ASP A 82 31.04 19.92 11.97
C ASP A 82 30.50 20.85 10.86
N GLU A 83 30.42 20.39 9.61
CA GLU A 83 29.75 21.12 8.52
C GLU A 83 28.24 21.26 8.76
N MET A 84 27.59 20.20 9.25
CA MET A 84 26.15 20.19 9.52
C MET A 84 25.79 21.11 10.70
N ASP A 85 26.63 21.12 11.74
CA ASP A 85 26.50 22.03 12.88
C ASP A 85 26.68 23.49 12.46
N ALA A 86 27.66 23.78 11.60
CA ALA A 86 27.86 25.12 11.04
C ALA A 86 26.66 25.59 10.20
N GLU A 87 26.05 24.70 9.41
CA GLU A 87 24.87 25.03 8.61
C GLU A 87 23.64 25.30 9.50
N LEU A 88 23.47 24.51 10.57
CA LEU A 88 22.38 24.69 11.53
C LEU A 88 22.50 26.01 12.30
N ILE A 89 23.70 26.35 12.76
CA ILE A 89 23.98 27.65 13.41
C ILE A 89 23.69 28.80 12.45
N ALA A 90 24.16 28.72 11.20
CA ALA A 90 23.91 29.75 10.18
C ALA A 90 22.44 29.87 9.75
N LYS A 91 21.61 28.85 9.99
CA LYS A 91 20.16 28.90 9.79
C LYS A 91 19.44 29.47 11.01
N ALA A 92 19.92 29.18 12.22
CA ALA A 92 19.38 29.72 13.46
C ALA A 92 19.58 31.25 13.57
N ASP A 93 20.72 31.77 13.11
CA ASP A 93 21.01 33.22 13.11
C ASP A 93 20.25 34.02 12.04
N ARG A 94 19.50 33.34 11.16
CA ARG A 94 18.71 33.97 10.08
C ARG A 94 17.27 34.31 10.47
N TRP A 95 16.85 33.98 11.70
CA TRP A 95 15.52 34.22 12.26
C TRP A 95 15.62 35.12 13.50
#